data_AF-A0A3Q2PJF1-F1
#
_entry.id   AF-A0A3Q2PJF1-F1
#
_cell.length_a   1.000
_cell.length_b   1.000
_cell.length_c   1.000
_cell.angle_alpha   90.00
_cell.angle_beta   90.00
_cell.angle_gamma   90.00
#
_symmetry.space_group_name_H-M   'P 1'
#
loop_
_entity.id
_entity.type
_entity.pdbx_description
1 polymer ?
#
loop_
_entity_poly.entity_id
_entity_poly.type
_entity_poly.pdbx_seq_one_letter_code
_entity_poly.pdbx_strand_id
1 'polypeptide(L)'
;MTYLCLPAADMPTQNLIQHFKLSIKFMHECRRKGEGCLVHCLAGVSRSVTLVVAYIMTLTGLGWQDALAAVRVVRPCANPNLGFQRQLQEFEETQAEEFREWLRKEYKDNPFNDEADIHELLARVPKVNDEMEKHASLVAEDV
;
A
#
# COMPACT_ATOMS: atom_id res chain seq x y z
N MET A 1 -13.13 5.80 -20.72
CA MET A 1 -12.90 5.29 -19.35
C MET A 1 -12.84 3.79 -19.41
N THR A 2 -11.74 3.19 -18.94
CA THR A 2 -11.51 1.75 -18.91
C THR A 2 -11.70 1.27 -17.47
N TYR A 3 -12.34 0.11 -17.27
CA TYR A 3 -12.61 -0.43 -15.93
C TYR A 3 -11.94 -1.78 -15.74
N LEU A 4 -11.40 -1.97 -14.53
CA LEU A 4 -11.07 -3.28 -13.99
C LEU A 4 -11.97 -3.53 -12.77
N CYS A 5 -12.89 -4.49 -12.89
CA CYS A 5 -13.84 -4.83 -11.83
C CYS A 5 -13.40 -6.11 -11.12
N LEU A 6 -13.13 -6.02 -9.82
CA LEU A 6 -12.68 -7.15 -9.00
C LEU A 6 -13.76 -7.45 -7.93
N PRO A 7 -14.55 -8.53 -8.09
CA PRO A 7 -15.53 -8.93 -7.09
C PRO A 7 -14.82 -9.38 -5.80
N ALA A 8 -14.92 -8.58 -4.74
CA ALA A 8 -14.28 -8.87 -3.46
C ALA A 8 -15.07 -8.30 -2.27
N ALA A 9 -15.28 -9.14 -1.26
CA ALA A 9 -15.85 -8.73 0.03
C ALA A 9 -14.77 -8.11 0.94
N ASP A 10 -15.16 -7.22 1.86
CA ASP A 10 -14.25 -6.67 2.86
C ASP A 10 -14.17 -7.57 4.10
N MET A 11 -13.80 -8.83 3.87
CA MET A 11 -13.71 -9.85 4.92
C MET A 11 -12.26 -10.28 5.06
N PRO A 12 -11.78 -10.58 6.29
CA PRO A 12 -10.43 -11.10 6.49
C PRO A 12 -10.12 -12.39 5.73
N THR A 13 -11.15 -13.16 5.38
CA THR A 13 -11.05 -14.42 4.61
C THR A 13 -11.04 -14.22 3.10
N GLN A 14 -11.33 -13.03 2.59
CA GLN A 14 -11.26 -12.75 1.16
C GLN A 14 -9.79 -12.77 0.71
N ASN A 15 -9.45 -13.57 -0.30
CA ASN A 15 -8.11 -13.54 -0.90
C ASN A 15 -8.03 -12.38 -1.91
N LEU A 16 -7.21 -11.37 -1.63
CA LEU A 16 -6.88 -10.27 -2.54
C LEU A 16 -5.54 -10.44 -3.25
N ILE A 17 -4.62 -11.28 -2.72
CA ILE A 17 -3.31 -11.57 -3.35
C ILE A 17 -3.51 -12.03 -4.80
N GLN A 18 -4.53 -12.88 -5.04
CA GLN A 18 -4.87 -13.36 -6.39
C GLN A 18 -5.13 -12.23 -7.42
N HIS A 19 -5.45 -11.02 -6.96
CA HIS A 19 -5.72 -9.86 -7.80
C HIS A 19 -4.56 -8.87 -7.91
N PHE A 20 -3.46 -9.05 -7.16
CA PHE A 20 -2.37 -8.07 -7.12
C PHE A 20 -1.76 -7.86 -8.50
N LYS A 21 -1.39 -8.94 -9.21
CA LYS A 21 -0.72 -8.82 -10.52
C LYS A 21 -1.58 -8.08 -11.55
N LEU A 22 -2.87 -8.42 -11.61
CA LEU A 22 -3.82 -7.78 -12.51
C LEU A 22 -4.04 -6.30 -12.15
N SER A 23 -4.18 -5.99 -10.87
CA SER A 23 -4.39 -4.62 -10.37
C SER A 23 -3.18 -3.73 -10.60
N ILE A 24 -1.98 -4.24 -10.30
CA ILE A 24 -0.71 -3.55 -10.49
C ILE A 24 -0.49 -3.23 -11.97
N LYS A 25 -0.70 -4.22 -12.85
CA LYS A 25 -0.61 -4.01 -14.30
C LYS A 25 -1.53 -2.89 -14.76
N PHE A 26 -2.81 -2.94 -14.35
CA PHE A 26 -3.80 -1.95 -14.73
C PHE A 26 -3.45 -0.52 -14.27
N MET A 27 -3.05 -0.36 -13.00
CA MET A 27 -2.60 0.93 -12.46
C MET A 27 -1.35 1.45 -13.16
N HIS A 28 -0.36 0.59 -13.39
CA HIS A 28 0.91 0.97 -14.00
C HIS A 28 0.74 1.38 -15.46
N GLU A 29 -0.04 0.63 -16.24
CA GLU A 29 -0.32 0.99 -17.64
C GLU A 29 -1.08 2.32 -17.76
N CYS A 30 -2.03 2.59 -16.86
CA CYS A 30 -2.73 3.87 -16.81
C CYS A 30 -1.75 5.02 -16.54
N ARG A 31 -0.91 4.89 -15.50
CA ARG A 31 0.12 5.90 -15.17
C ARG A 31 1.10 6.14 -16.32
N ARG A 32 1.57 5.09 -17.00
CA ARG A 32 2.50 5.19 -18.14
C ARG A 32 1.92 5.93 -19.34
N LYS A 33 0.59 5.93 -19.51
CA LYS A 33 -0.09 6.71 -20.55
C LYS A 33 -0.25 8.19 -20.20
N GLY A 34 0.21 8.61 -19.01
CA GLY A 34 -0.03 9.95 -18.49
C GLY A 34 -1.48 10.15 -18.04
N GLU A 35 -2.22 9.07 -17.75
CA GLU A 35 -3.61 9.11 -17.34
C GLU A 35 -3.75 8.95 -15.80
N GLY A 36 -4.89 9.40 -15.26
CA GLY A 36 -5.24 9.19 -13.86
C GLY A 36 -5.99 7.88 -13.62
N CYS A 37 -5.59 7.13 -12.58
CA CYS A 37 -6.26 5.90 -12.16
C CYS A 37 -6.95 6.08 -10.80
N LEU A 38 -8.27 5.90 -10.74
CA LEU A 38 -9.01 5.86 -9.48
C LEU A 38 -9.21 4.40 -9.04
N VAL A 39 -8.63 4.04 -7.89
CA VAL A 39 -8.88 2.76 -7.22
C VAL A 39 -9.85 2.99 -6.07
N HIS A 40 -11.05 2.41 -6.13
CA HIS A 40 -12.05 2.59 -5.09
C HIS A 40 -12.64 1.25 -4.63
N CYS A 41 -13.18 1.26 -3.41
CA CYS A 41 -14.09 0.23 -2.91
C CYS A 41 -15.34 0.93 -2.36
N LEU A 42 -16.07 0.31 -1.42
CA LEU A 42 -17.26 0.95 -0.83
C LEU A 42 -16.90 2.20 0.01
N ALA A 43 -15.93 2.07 0.92
CA ALA A 43 -15.52 3.15 1.84
C ALA A 43 -14.18 3.81 1.47
N GLY A 44 -13.42 3.18 0.57
CA GLY A 44 -12.04 3.58 0.29
C GLY A 44 -11.13 3.44 1.53
N VAL A 45 -11.39 2.47 2.41
CA VAL A 45 -10.65 2.28 3.68
C VAL A 45 -9.75 1.05 3.63
N SER A 46 -10.28 -0.08 3.12
CA SER A 46 -9.64 -1.39 3.25
C SER A 46 -9.28 -1.99 1.88
N ARG A 47 -10.21 -2.66 1.17
CA ARG A 47 -9.94 -3.34 -0.13
C ARG A 47 -9.11 -2.53 -1.14
N SER A 48 -9.53 -1.29 -1.44
CA SER A 48 -8.82 -0.44 -2.40
C SER A 48 -7.44 -0.04 -1.90
N VAL A 49 -7.32 0.23 -0.59
CA VAL A 49 -6.05 0.56 0.05
C VAL A 49 -5.09 -0.62 -0.06
N THR A 50 -5.55 -1.85 0.19
CA THR A 50 -4.72 -3.05 0.05
C THR A 50 -4.08 -3.17 -1.34
N LEU A 51 -4.86 -2.95 -2.41
CA LEU A 51 -4.34 -3.01 -3.78
C LEU A 51 -3.33 -1.89 -4.07
N VAL A 52 -3.58 -0.68 -3.56
CA VAL A 52 -2.65 0.45 -3.71
C VAL A 52 -1.36 0.22 -2.92
N VAL A 53 -1.44 -0.32 -1.71
CA VAL A 53 -0.24 -0.66 -0.90
C VAL A 53 0.62 -1.69 -1.62
N ALA A 54 0.03 -2.78 -2.13
CA ALA A 54 0.76 -3.78 -2.92
C ALA A 54 1.41 -3.16 -4.16
N TYR A 55 0.75 -2.18 -4.79
CA TYR A 55 1.33 -1.44 -5.91
C TYR A 55 2.54 -0.60 -5.52
N ILE A 56 2.45 0.18 -4.43
CA ILE A 56 3.58 0.97 -3.92
C ILE A 56 4.76 0.06 -3.56
N MET A 57 4.51 -1.06 -2.87
CA MET A 57 5.55 -2.06 -2.56
C MET A 57 6.24 -2.63 -3.80
N THR A 58 5.52 -2.70 -4.93
CA THR A 58 6.07 -3.23 -6.20
C THR A 58 6.88 -2.17 -6.96
N LEU A 59 6.55 -0.89 -6.80
CA LEU A 59 7.30 0.23 -7.41
C LEU A 59 8.57 0.57 -6.64
N THR A 60 8.60 0.27 -5.35
CA THR A 60 9.62 0.73 -4.39
C THR A 60 10.30 -0.45 -3.69
N GLY A 61 11.35 -0.18 -2.92
CA GLY A 61 11.95 -1.13 -1.99
C GLY A 61 11.21 -1.30 -0.66
N LEU A 62 10.11 -0.58 -0.45
CA LEU A 62 9.43 -0.51 0.84
C LEU A 62 8.66 -1.79 1.21
N GLY A 63 8.61 -2.07 2.51
CA GLY A 63 7.69 -3.03 3.10
C GLY A 63 6.26 -2.52 3.18
N TRP A 64 5.32 -3.38 3.54
CA TRP A 64 3.90 -3.06 3.54
C TRP A 64 3.52 -1.97 4.55
N GLN A 65 4.24 -1.90 5.68
CA GLN A 65 3.97 -0.90 6.72
C GLN A 65 4.32 0.51 6.25
N ASP A 66 5.48 0.69 5.63
CA ASP A 66 5.92 1.98 5.09
C ASP A 66 5.07 2.38 3.87
N ALA A 67 4.73 1.43 3.01
CA ALA A 67 3.81 1.67 1.90
C ALA A 67 2.42 2.09 2.39
N LEU A 68 1.89 1.47 3.45
CA LEU A 68 0.63 1.88 4.08
C LEU A 68 0.75 3.25 4.77
N ALA A 69 1.88 3.53 5.42
CA ALA A 69 2.15 4.83 6.02
C ALA A 69 2.13 5.94 4.97
N ALA A 70 2.73 5.71 3.80
CA ALA A 70 2.70 6.63 2.67
C ALA A 70 1.26 6.90 2.19
N VAL A 71 0.42 5.86 2.08
CA VAL A 71 -1.00 6.04 1.74
C VAL A 71 -1.73 6.87 2.81
N ARG A 72 -1.42 6.67 4.10
CA ARG A 72 -2.04 7.40 5.21
C ARG A 72 -1.71 8.89 5.21
N VAL A 73 -0.56 9.31 4.69
CA VAL A 73 -0.21 10.74 4.56
C VAL A 73 -1.27 11.50 3.77
N VAL A 74 -1.75 10.92 2.66
CA VAL A 74 -2.74 11.56 1.79
C VAL A 74 -4.17 11.08 2.07
N ARG A 75 -4.33 9.95 2.77
CA ARG A 75 -5.63 9.37 3.12
C ARG A 75 -5.61 8.80 4.54
N PRO A 76 -5.79 9.65 5.58
CA PRO A 76 -5.67 9.23 6.99
C PRO A 76 -6.58 8.08 7.42
N CYS A 77 -7.74 7.91 6.76
CA CYS A 77 -8.66 6.81 7.05
C CYS A 77 -8.25 5.45 6.47
N ALA A 78 -7.12 5.36 5.75
CA ALA A 78 -6.61 4.13 5.18
C ALA A 78 -6.30 3.10 6.28
N ASN A 79 -7.04 1.99 6.28
CA ASN A 79 -6.92 0.94 7.27
C ASN A 79 -7.44 -0.40 6.71
N PRO A 80 -6.58 -1.17 6.00
CA PRO A 80 -6.89 -2.54 5.60
C PRO A 80 -7.35 -3.37 6.80
N ASN A 81 -8.33 -4.24 6.62
CA ASN A 81 -8.69 -5.19 7.68
C ASN A 81 -7.50 -6.11 8.01
N LEU A 82 -7.51 -6.74 9.19
CA LEU A 82 -6.39 -7.55 9.67
C LEU A 82 -6.03 -8.72 8.74
N GLY A 83 -6.99 -9.31 8.03
CA GLY A 83 -6.71 -10.36 7.05
C GLY A 83 -5.94 -9.84 5.84
N PHE A 84 -6.26 -8.63 5.38
CA PHE A 84 -5.51 -7.97 4.30
C PHE A 84 -4.13 -7.49 4.75
N GLN A 85 -3.97 -7.05 6.01
CA GLN A 85 -2.65 -6.74 6.54
C GLN A 85 -1.75 -7.98 6.57
N ARG A 86 -2.28 -9.14 7.01
CA ARG A 86 -1.56 -10.42 6.95
C ARG A 86 -1.21 -10.82 5.52
N GLN A 87 -2.12 -10.63 4.56
CA GLN A 87 -1.83 -10.89 3.14
C GLN A 87 -0.77 -9.95 2.56
N LEU A 88 -0.72 -8.69 2.99
CA LEU A 88 0.33 -7.76 2.58
C LEU A 88 1.69 -8.16 3.17
N GLN A 89 1.72 -8.60 4.42
CA GLN A 89 2.90 -9.17 5.03
C GLN A 89 3.37 -10.43 4.30
N GLU A 90 2.46 -11.36 4.02
CA GLU A 90 2.76 -12.56 3.23
C GLU A 90 3.31 -12.19 1.85
N PHE A 91 2.71 -11.20 1.19
CA PHE A 91 3.20 -10.70 -0.10
C PHE A 91 4.62 -10.13 0.01
N GLU A 92 4.92 -9.33 1.04
CA GLU A 92 6.28 -8.83 1.31
C GLU A 92 7.29 -9.96 1.43
N GLU A 93 6.97 -10.99 2.24
CA GLU A 93 7.87 -12.09 2.57
C GLU A 93 8.06 -13.07 1.40
N THR A 94 7.06 -13.23 0.53
CA THR A 94 7.04 -14.35 -0.43
C THR A 94 7.08 -13.95 -1.90
N GLN A 95 6.58 -12.76 -2.28
CA GLN A 95 6.26 -12.44 -3.68
C GLN A 95 6.71 -11.04 -4.12
N ALA A 96 6.96 -10.11 -3.20
CA ALA A 96 7.23 -8.71 -3.55
C ALA A 96 8.45 -8.55 -4.47
N GLU A 97 9.54 -9.27 -4.24
CA GLU A 97 10.73 -9.16 -5.09
C GLU A 97 10.48 -9.73 -6.50
N GLU A 98 9.75 -10.84 -6.61
CA GLU A 98 9.35 -11.38 -7.92
C GLU A 98 8.50 -10.36 -8.69
N PHE A 99 7.60 -9.66 -8.00
CA PHE A 99 6.76 -8.63 -8.60
C PHE A 99 7.57 -7.41 -9.05
N ARG A 100 8.55 -6.96 -8.25
CA ARG A 100 9.47 -5.88 -8.63
C ARG A 100 10.28 -6.26 -9.86
N GLU A 101 10.85 -7.47 -9.87
CA GLU A 101 11.58 -7.98 -11.04
C GLU A 101 10.69 -8.08 -12.28
N TRP A 102 9.47 -8.62 -12.12
CA TRP A 102 8.50 -8.72 -13.21
C TRP A 102 8.18 -7.34 -13.79
N LEU A 103 7.92 -6.35 -12.93
CA LEU A 103 7.59 -4.99 -13.37
C LEU A 103 8.76 -4.37 -14.13
N ARG A 104 10.01 -4.50 -13.63
CA ARG A 104 11.23 -4.04 -14.31
C ARG A 104 11.44 -4.71 -15.67
N LYS A 105 11.18 -6.02 -15.77
CA LYS A 105 11.33 -6.80 -17.01
C LYS A 105 10.29 -6.42 -18.06
N GLU A 106 9.03 -6.24 -17.64
CA GLU A 106 7.91 -5.89 -18.52
C GLU A 106 8.01 -4.42 -18.99
N TYR A 107 8.40 -3.51 -18.09
CA TYR A 107 8.44 -2.06 -18.32
C TYR A 107 9.86 -1.51 -18.17
N LYS A 108 10.72 -1.82 -19.16
CA LYS A 108 12.18 -1.56 -19.14
C LYS A 108 12.59 -0.13 -18.78
N ASP A 109 11.81 0.86 -19.22
CA ASP A 109 12.05 2.27 -18.92
C ASP A 109 11.09 2.73 -17.83
N ASN A 110 11.58 3.21 -16.69
CA ASN A 110 10.75 3.88 -15.67
C ASN A 110 10.97 5.40 -15.74
N PRO A 111 10.00 6.20 -16.25
CA PRO A 111 10.11 7.66 -16.28
C PRO A 111 9.81 8.30 -14.92
N PHE A 112 9.42 7.53 -13.91
CA PHE A 112 9.00 8.01 -12.59
C PHE A 112 10.12 7.83 -11.55
N ASN A 113 10.15 8.71 -10.55
CA ASN A 113 11.07 8.62 -9.42
C ASN A 113 10.34 8.06 -8.19
N ASP A 114 9.66 6.92 -8.35
CA ASP A 114 8.70 6.39 -7.37
C ASP A 114 9.28 6.27 -5.96
N GLU A 115 10.52 5.80 -5.83
CA GLU A 115 11.21 5.67 -4.53
C GLU A 115 11.34 7.04 -3.84
N ALA A 116 11.93 8.03 -4.52
CA ALA A 116 12.15 9.35 -3.92
C ALA A 116 10.84 10.08 -3.63
N ASP A 117 9.85 9.98 -4.52
CA ASP A 117 8.54 10.62 -4.36
C ASP A 117 7.81 10.09 -3.11
N ILE A 118 7.91 8.77 -2.85
CA ILE A 118 7.31 8.16 -1.66
C ILE A 118 8.08 8.53 -0.38
N HIS A 119 9.42 8.57 -0.41
CA HIS A 119 10.22 9.04 0.74
C HIS A 119 9.95 10.50 1.08
N GLU A 120 9.81 11.36 0.07
CA GLU A 120 9.41 12.76 0.28
C GLU A 120 8.01 12.85 0.91
N LEU A 121 7.08 12.01 0.45
CA LEU A 121 5.74 11.95 1.04
C LEU A 121 5.76 11.52 2.50
N LEU A 122 6.54 10.49 2.85
CA LEU A 122 6.71 10.02 4.22
C LEU A 122 7.35 11.09 5.12
N ALA A 123 8.27 11.90 4.61
CA ALA A 123 8.89 12.99 5.34
C ALA A 123 7.90 14.12 5.75
N ARG A 124 6.71 14.17 5.14
CA ARG A 124 5.64 15.13 5.50
C ARG A 124 4.84 14.72 6.73
N VAL A 125 4.99 13.49 7.22
CA VAL A 125 4.36 13.06 8.47
C VAL A 125 4.93 13.91 9.61
N PRO A 126 4.10 14.67 10.35
CA PRO A 126 4.56 15.33 11.56
C PRO A 126 5.16 14.27 12.46
N LYS A 127 6.42 14.42 12.89
CA LYS A 127 6.98 13.57 13.94
C LYS A 127 6.04 13.68 15.12
N VAL A 128 5.23 12.67 15.36
CA VAL A 128 4.43 12.58 16.58
C VAL A 128 5.47 12.50 17.68
N ASN A 129 5.57 13.57 18.47
CA ASN A 129 6.52 13.68 19.57
C ASN A 129 6.46 12.41 20.43
N ASP A 130 7.64 11.96 20.88
CA ASP A 130 7.93 10.86 21.83
C ASP A 130 7.24 10.99 23.21
N GLU A 131 6.09 11.64 23.32
CA GLU A 131 5.40 11.89 24.59
C GLU A 131 4.38 10.81 24.97
N MET A 132 4.02 9.90 24.06
CA MET A 132 3.12 8.78 24.37
C MET A 132 3.81 7.58 25.01
N GLU A 133 5.13 7.40 24.86
CA GLU A 133 5.86 6.33 25.57
C GLU A 133 6.17 6.67 27.04
N LYS A 134 6.27 7.96 27.40
CA LYS A 134 6.50 8.36 28.80
C LYS A 134 5.27 8.21 29.69
N HIS A 135 4.06 8.31 29.14
CA HIS A 135 2.84 8.16 29.95
C HIS A 135 2.49 6.71 30.28
N ALA A 136 3.04 5.72 29.56
CA ALA A 136 2.80 4.30 29.85
C ALA A 136 3.64 3.76 31.04
N SER A 137 4.79 4.37 31.35
CA SER A 137 5.61 3.98 32.52
C SER A 137 5.10 4.54 33.86
N LEU A 138 4.28 5.61 33.85
CA LEU A 138 3.79 6.26 35.08
C LEU A 138 2.51 5.64 35.67
N VAL A 139 1.87 4.71 34.97
CA VAL A 139 0.63 4.04 35.44
C VAL A 139 0.89 2.63 35.98
N ALA A 140 2.14 2.14 35.92
CA ALA A 140 2.52 0.80 36.33
C ALA A 140 3.11 0.70 37.75
N GLU A 141 3.20 1.81 38.49
CA GLU A 141 3.72 1.83 39.87
C GLU A 141 2.65 2.02 40.97
N ASP A 142 1.36 2.11 40.62
CA ASP A 142 0.25 2.36 41.57
C ASP A 142 -0.84 1.25 41.58
N VAL A 143 -0.45 -0.03 41.49
CA VAL A 143 -1.33 -1.18 41.86
C VAL A 143 -0.55 -2.26 42.59
#